data_AF-A0A7T7L272-F1
#
_entry.id   AF-A0A7T7L272-F1
#
_cell.length_a   1.000
_cell.length_b   1.000
_cell.length_c   1.000
_cell.angle_alpha   90.00
_cell.angle_beta   90.00
_cell.angle_gamma   90.00
#
_symmetry.space_group_name_H-M   'P 1'
#
loop_
_entity.id
_entity.type
_entity.pdbx_description
1 polymer ?
#
loop_
_entity_poly.entity_id
_entity_poly.type
_entity_poly.pdbx_seq_one_letter_code
_entity_poly.pdbx_strand_id
1 'polypeptide(L)'
;MAEQLARPTPLNVAARAPRLIAEPPRREVAEQRLAARPLFDRHTWEQAIRYSELHPYSRLLAMMLAHYADGTGHIPSSDVLVAPRLAKACNVPVQDVHISLSVLYRERYIDRGEPSGHTPRSVTLSFPPGYQRPHSPGDRP
;
A
#
# COMPACT_ATOMS: atom_id res chain seq x y z
N MET A 1 -71.91 -19.45 47.54
CA MET A 1 -71.87 -17.98 47.63
C MET A 1 -70.56 -17.57 48.32
N ALA A 2 -69.93 -16.47 47.85
CA ALA A 2 -68.80 -15.69 48.41
C ALA A 2 -67.39 -16.34 48.46
N GLU A 3 -66.37 -15.87 47.73
CA GLU A 3 -65.41 -14.73 48.01
C GLU A 3 -64.32 -15.13 49.03
N GLN A 4 -63.02 -14.80 48.98
CA GLN A 4 -62.14 -13.94 48.18
C GLN A 4 -60.67 -14.19 48.61
N LEU A 5 -59.69 -13.53 47.94
CA LEU A 5 -58.23 -13.38 48.23
C LEU A 5 -57.32 -14.50 47.68
N ALA A 6 -56.25 -14.25 46.91
CA ALA A 6 -55.47 -13.05 46.66
C ALA A 6 -54.69 -13.16 45.31
N ARG A 7 -54.27 -12.00 44.76
CA ARG A 7 -53.46 -11.83 43.52
C ARG A 7 -52.00 -12.31 43.73
N PRO A 8 -51.21 -12.57 42.66
CA PRO A 8 -50.49 -11.48 41.97
C PRO A 8 -50.40 -11.61 40.43
N THR A 9 -50.21 -10.46 39.80
CA THR A 9 -50.11 -10.17 38.37
C THR A 9 -48.78 -10.65 37.76
N PRO A 10 -48.76 -11.42 36.64
CA PRO A 10 -47.56 -11.56 35.84
C PRO A 10 -47.47 -10.48 34.75
N LEU A 11 -46.41 -9.67 34.91
CA LEU A 11 -45.62 -8.93 33.93
C LEU A 11 -46.12 -8.87 32.46
N ASN A 12 -46.48 -7.66 32.06
CA ASN A 12 -46.75 -7.23 30.70
C ASN A 12 -45.49 -7.38 29.81
N VAL A 13 -45.42 -8.42 28.99
CA VAL A 13 -44.40 -8.60 27.95
C VAL A 13 -44.81 -7.79 26.73
N ALA A 14 -44.39 -6.53 26.68
CA ALA A 14 -44.40 -5.73 25.47
C ALA A 14 -43.35 -6.30 24.50
N ALA A 15 -43.72 -7.34 23.75
CA ALA A 15 -42.93 -7.88 22.65
C ALA A 15 -42.93 -6.86 21.50
N ARG A 16 -41.80 -6.15 21.40
CA ARG A 16 -41.36 -5.30 20.30
C ARG A 16 -41.78 -5.84 18.92
N ALA A 17 -42.37 -4.95 18.14
CA ALA A 17 -42.60 -5.11 16.71
C ALA A 17 -41.33 -5.54 15.94
N PRO A 18 -41.44 -6.36 14.89
CA PRO A 18 -40.33 -6.66 14.01
C PRO A 18 -39.99 -5.42 13.17
N ARG A 19 -38.88 -4.75 13.51
CA ARG A 19 -38.21 -3.87 12.55
C ARG A 19 -37.51 -4.78 11.53
N LEU A 20 -38.16 -5.01 10.40
CA LEU A 20 -37.45 -5.35 9.16
C LEU A 20 -36.54 -4.15 8.84
N ILE A 21 -35.31 -4.23 9.31
CA ILE A 21 -34.23 -3.34 8.90
C ILE A 21 -34.00 -3.67 7.43
N ALA A 22 -34.41 -2.77 6.55
CA ALA A 22 -33.98 -2.80 5.16
C ALA A 22 -32.44 -2.74 5.16
N GLU A 23 -31.79 -3.85 4.80
CA GLU A 23 -30.36 -3.85 4.52
C GLU A 23 -30.10 -2.92 3.33
N PRO A 24 -29.24 -1.89 3.45
CA PRO A 24 -28.77 -1.17 2.29
C PRO A 24 -27.93 -2.13 1.41
N PRO A 25 -27.97 -2.00 0.07
CA PRO A 25 -27.26 -2.90 -0.82
C PRO A 25 -25.74 -2.79 -0.58
N ARG A 26 -25.16 -3.81 0.05
CA ARG A 26 -23.71 -3.98 0.28
C ARG A 26 -22.94 -4.32 -1.01
N ARG A 27 -23.17 -3.58 -2.10
CA ARG A 27 -22.50 -3.84 -3.39
C ARG A 27 -21.75 -2.66 -4.01
N GLU A 28 -21.91 -1.44 -3.52
CA GLU A 28 -21.25 -0.27 -4.14
C GLU A 28 -19.92 0.16 -3.50
N VAL A 29 -19.46 -0.50 -2.43
CA VAL A 29 -18.22 -0.09 -1.72
C VAL A 29 -16.96 -0.75 -2.31
N ALA A 30 -17.10 -1.69 -3.25
CA ALA A 30 -15.95 -2.40 -3.82
C ALA A 30 -15.27 -1.66 -4.98
N GLU A 31 -15.94 -0.68 -5.61
CA GLU A 31 -15.43 -0.04 -6.84
C GLU A 31 -14.85 1.37 -6.63
N GLN A 32 -14.98 1.97 -5.44
CA GLN A 32 -14.51 3.34 -5.15
C GLN A 32 -13.14 3.42 -4.44
N ARG A 33 -12.36 2.34 -4.42
CA ARG A 33 -10.94 2.38 -3.99
C ARG A 33 -9.94 2.51 -5.15
N LEU A 34 -10.38 2.97 -6.32
CA LEU A 34 -9.53 3.77 -7.21
C LEU A 34 -9.45 5.20 -6.66
N ALA A 35 -9.11 5.34 -5.37
CA ALA A 35 -8.62 6.60 -4.84
C ALA A 35 -7.38 6.91 -5.68
N ALA A 36 -7.44 8.00 -6.45
CA ALA A 36 -6.37 8.47 -7.33
C ALA A 36 -5.03 8.29 -6.62
N ARG A 37 -4.26 7.29 -7.06
CA ARG A 37 -2.92 7.06 -6.50
C ARG A 37 -2.18 8.39 -6.67
N PRO A 38 -1.62 8.97 -5.59
CA PRO A 38 -0.89 10.21 -5.71
C PRO A 38 0.20 10.01 -6.77
N LEU A 39 0.26 10.93 -7.74
CA LEU A 39 1.28 10.91 -8.79
C LEU A 39 2.66 10.79 -8.15
N PHE A 40 3.41 9.80 -8.61
CA PHE A 40 4.77 9.56 -8.16
C PHE A 40 5.67 10.64 -8.73
N ASP A 41 6.18 11.49 -7.85
CA ASP A 41 7.18 12.47 -8.22
C ASP A 41 8.56 11.82 -8.20
N ARG A 42 8.97 11.33 -9.38
CA ARG A 42 10.28 10.72 -9.60
C ARG A 42 11.42 11.62 -9.13
N HIS A 43 11.35 12.93 -9.38
CA HIS A 43 12.44 13.83 -9.03
C HIS A 43 12.62 13.93 -7.52
N THR A 44 11.52 14.14 -6.80
CA THR A 44 11.53 14.17 -5.34
C THR A 44 11.99 12.83 -4.75
N TRP A 45 11.58 11.71 -5.33
CA TRP A 45 12.02 10.38 -4.89
C TRP A 45 13.51 10.14 -5.13
N GLU A 46 14.03 10.52 -6.29
CA GLU A 46 15.46 10.41 -6.61
C GLU A 46 16.31 11.28 -5.70
N GLN A 47 15.84 12.49 -5.35
CA GLN A 47 16.50 13.32 -4.35
C GLN A 47 16.52 12.63 -2.97
N ALA A 48 15.40 12.05 -2.54
CA ALA A 48 15.33 11.29 -1.29
C ALA A 48 16.35 10.15 -1.26
N ILE A 49 16.44 9.37 -2.35
CA ILE A 49 17.43 8.29 -2.49
C ILE A 49 18.86 8.84 -2.47
N ARG A 50 19.13 9.95 -3.17
CA ARG A 50 20.47 10.54 -3.23
C ARG A 50 21.01 10.91 -1.85
N TYR A 51 20.16 11.49 -1.00
CA TYR A 51 20.50 11.93 0.36
C TYR A 51 20.28 10.87 1.45
N SER A 52 19.82 9.67 1.08
CA SER A 52 19.69 8.57 2.04
C SER A 52 21.04 7.98 2.47
N GLU A 53 21.04 7.30 3.61
CA GLU A 53 22.18 6.53 4.13
C GLU A 53 22.35 5.16 3.45
N LEU A 54 21.66 4.92 2.33
CA LEU A 54 21.75 3.67 1.60
C LEU A 54 23.16 3.44 1.04
N HIS A 55 23.57 2.18 1.03
CA HIS A 55 24.80 1.74 0.37
C HIS A 55 24.84 2.25 -1.09
N PRO A 56 26.00 2.67 -1.63
CA PRO A 56 26.10 3.22 -2.99
C PRO A 56 25.44 2.37 -4.08
N TYR A 57 25.61 1.04 -4.04
CA TYR A 57 24.95 0.14 -4.99
C TYR A 57 23.43 0.08 -4.83
N SER A 58 22.92 0.17 -3.59
CA SER A 58 21.48 0.22 -3.35
C SER A 58 20.88 1.53 -3.85
N ARG A 59 21.61 2.66 -3.73
CA ARG A 59 21.21 3.94 -4.34
C ARG A 59 21.20 3.84 -5.87
N LEU A 60 22.27 3.31 -6.48
CA LEU A 60 22.32 3.13 -7.93
C LEU A 60 21.14 2.28 -8.43
N LEU A 61 20.89 1.15 -7.77
CA LEU A 61 19.80 0.25 -8.13
C LEU A 61 18.43 0.93 -7.95
N ALA A 62 18.23 1.69 -6.87
CA ALA A 62 17.02 2.47 -6.66
C ALA A 62 16.79 3.50 -7.78
N MET A 63 17.81 4.27 -8.14
CA MET A 63 17.74 5.23 -9.25
C MET A 63 17.41 4.51 -10.58
N MET A 64 18.00 3.34 -10.81
CA MET A 64 17.68 2.52 -11.98
C MET A 64 16.22 2.06 -11.99
N LEU A 65 15.69 1.62 -10.85
CA LEU A 65 14.28 1.22 -10.74
C LEU A 65 13.33 2.39 -11.04
N ALA A 66 13.67 3.61 -10.63
CA ALA A 66 12.89 4.82 -10.96
C ALA A 66 12.80 5.11 -12.46
N HIS A 67 13.78 4.68 -13.27
CA HIS A 67 13.71 4.79 -14.73
C HIS A 67 12.70 3.82 -15.36
N TYR A 68 12.41 2.70 -14.69
CA TYR A 68 11.46 1.70 -15.16
C TYR A 68 10.05 1.86 -14.56
N ALA A 69 9.89 2.78 -13.62
CA ALA A 69 8.61 3.06 -13.01
C ALA A 69 7.72 3.92 -13.90
N ASP A 70 6.43 3.64 -13.88
CA ASP A 70 5.42 4.48 -14.50
C ASP A 70 5.17 5.78 -13.68
N GLY A 71 4.26 6.63 -14.15
CA GLY A 71 3.89 7.88 -13.46
C GLY A 71 3.27 7.70 -12.06
N THR A 72 2.99 6.46 -11.64
CA THR A 72 2.50 6.11 -10.30
C THR A 72 3.59 5.47 -9.42
N GLY A 73 4.82 5.36 -9.92
CA GLY A 73 5.91 4.71 -9.22
C GLY A 73 5.81 3.18 -9.28
N HIS A 74 4.90 2.66 -10.09
CA HIS A 74 4.69 1.22 -10.24
C HIS A 74 5.57 0.69 -11.36
N ILE A 75 6.25 -0.41 -11.08
CA ILE A 75 7.02 -1.18 -12.04
C ILE A 75 6.26 -2.49 -12.22
N PRO A 76 5.60 -2.68 -13.38
CA PRO A 76 4.85 -3.90 -13.62
C PRO A 76 5.79 -5.11 -13.56
N SER A 77 5.21 -6.25 -13.20
CA SER A 77 5.84 -7.58 -13.29
C SER A 77 6.43 -7.79 -14.69
N SER A 78 7.68 -7.42 -14.86
CA SER A 78 8.39 -7.45 -16.12
C SER A 78 9.71 -8.15 -15.92
N ASP A 79 10.27 -8.69 -16.99
CA ASP A 79 11.58 -9.32 -16.96
C ASP A 79 12.69 -8.37 -16.47
N VAL A 80 12.47 -7.06 -16.52
CA VAL A 80 13.43 -6.06 -16.06
C VAL A 80 13.67 -6.19 -14.55
N LEU A 81 12.69 -6.65 -13.76
CA LEU A 81 12.85 -6.86 -12.32
C LEU A 81 13.58 -8.16 -11.97
N VAL A 82 13.99 -8.95 -12.97
CA VAL A 82 14.77 -10.17 -12.78
C VAL A 82 16.21 -9.81 -12.43
N ALA A 83 16.69 -10.27 -11.28
CA ALA A 83 17.99 -9.88 -10.73
C ALA A 83 19.17 -10.02 -11.72
N PRO A 84 19.30 -11.10 -12.52
CA PRO A 84 20.28 -11.16 -13.61
C PRO A 84 20.25 -10.02 -14.62
N ARG A 85 19.06 -9.50 -14.99
CA ARG A 85 18.95 -8.39 -15.94
C ARG A 85 19.33 -7.06 -15.29
N LEU A 86 18.90 -6.83 -14.05
CA LEU A 86 19.31 -5.66 -13.26
C LEU A 86 20.82 -5.65 -13.02
N ALA A 87 21.41 -6.82 -12.72
CA ALA A 87 22.85 -7.00 -12.55
C ALA A 87 23.61 -6.56 -13.81
N LYS A 88 23.15 -7.02 -14.98
CA LYS A 88 23.72 -6.61 -16.27
C LYS A 88 23.55 -5.12 -16.54
N ALA A 89 22.38 -4.55 -16.26
CA ALA A 89 22.11 -3.13 -16.49
C ALA A 89 22.93 -2.21 -15.56
N CYS A 90 23.10 -2.60 -14.30
CA CYS A 90 23.90 -1.88 -13.30
C CYS A 90 25.41 -2.18 -13.38
N ASN A 91 25.81 -3.19 -14.16
CA ASN A 91 27.16 -3.77 -14.14
C ASN A 91 27.63 -4.16 -12.72
N VAL A 92 26.77 -4.86 -11.98
CA VAL A 92 27.05 -5.35 -10.61
C VAL A 92 26.76 -6.86 -10.50
N PRO A 93 27.38 -7.57 -9.53
CA PRO A 93 27.07 -8.97 -9.27
C PRO A 93 25.58 -9.20 -8.94
N VAL A 94 25.04 -10.33 -9.38
CA VAL A 94 23.63 -10.72 -9.12
C VAL A 94 23.34 -10.79 -7.61
N GLN A 95 24.30 -11.26 -6.82
CA GLN A 95 24.18 -11.33 -5.37
C GLN A 95 24.00 -9.93 -4.74
N ASP A 96 24.73 -8.92 -5.22
CA ASP A 96 24.62 -7.54 -4.73
C ASP A 96 23.28 -6.90 -5.11
N VAL A 97 22.70 -7.30 -6.25
CA VAL A 97 21.32 -6.92 -6.61
C VAL A 97 20.33 -7.50 -5.61
N HIS A 98 20.42 -8.80 -5.28
CA HIS A 98 19.54 -9.41 -4.29
C HIS A 98 19.64 -8.75 -2.91
N ILE A 99 20.86 -8.46 -2.47
CA ILE A 99 21.11 -7.75 -1.21
C ILE A 99 20.50 -6.35 -1.28
N SER A 100 20.79 -5.59 -2.33
CA SER A 100 20.30 -4.22 -2.51
C SER A 100 18.77 -4.15 -2.58
N LEU A 101 18.12 -5.03 -3.36
CA LEU A 101 16.66 -5.11 -3.38
C LEU A 101 16.09 -5.42 -2.00
N SER A 102 16.78 -6.25 -1.21
CA SER A 102 16.32 -6.63 0.13
C SER A 102 16.47 -5.48 1.12
N VAL A 103 17.56 -4.71 1.01
CA VAL A 103 17.74 -3.46 1.75
C VAL A 103 16.65 -2.46 1.37
N LEU A 104 16.43 -2.18 0.09
CA LEU A 104 15.40 -1.23 -0.36
C LEU A 104 13.99 -1.61 0.13
N TYR A 105 13.69 -2.90 0.18
CA TYR A 105 12.42 -3.40 0.71
C TYR A 105 12.32 -3.20 2.23
N ARG A 106 13.37 -3.58 2.96
CA ARG A 106 13.42 -3.44 4.42
C ARG A 106 13.32 -1.98 4.86
N GLU A 107 14.03 -1.09 4.16
CA GLU A 107 14.02 0.37 4.39
C GLU A 107 12.79 1.07 3.78
N ARG A 108 11.81 0.32 3.27
CA ARG A 108 10.52 0.82 2.74
C ARG A 108 10.62 1.77 1.54
N TYR A 109 11.74 1.77 0.80
CA TYR A 109 11.86 2.49 -0.47
C TYR A 109 11.14 1.77 -1.62
N ILE A 110 10.99 0.46 -1.50
CA ILE A 110 10.18 -0.33 -2.43
C ILE A 110 9.21 -1.21 -1.65
N ASP A 111 8.04 -1.42 -2.24
CA ASP A 111 7.13 -2.47 -1.86
C ASP A 111 7.12 -3.55 -2.94
N ARG A 112 7.16 -4.81 -2.52
CA ARG A 112 7.07 -5.95 -3.43
C ARG A 112 5.64 -6.47 -3.30
N GLY A 113 4.89 -6.47 -4.40
CA GLY A 113 3.52 -6.98 -4.40
C GLY A 113 3.42 -8.39 -3.80
N GLU A 114 2.21 -8.74 -3.34
CA GLU A 114 1.95 -10.05 -2.73
C GLU A 114 2.46 -11.20 -3.63
N PRO A 115 2.98 -12.28 -3.02
CA PRO A 115 3.47 -13.42 -3.76
C PRO A 115 2.33 -14.14 -4.48
N SER A 116 2.07 -13.78 -5.73
CA SER A 116 1.19 -14.53 -6.63
C SER A 116 2.01 -15.54 -7.45
N GLY A 117 2.29 -16.70 -6.83
CA GLY A 117 2.85 -17.88 -7.52
C GLY A 117 4.21 -17.67 -8.21
N HIS A 118 4.36 -18.25 -9.42
CA HIS A 118 5.59 -18.27 -10.23
C HIS A 118 5.82 -16.98 -11.05
N THR A 119 5.01 -15.94 -10.86
CA THR A 119 5.14 -14.72 -11.66
C THR A 119 6.17 -13.75 -11.06
N PRO A 120 6.95 -13.04 -11.89
CA PRO A 120 7.84 -11.99 -11.41
C PRO A 120 7.02 -10.97 -10.62
N ARG A 121 7.51 -10.57 -9.44
CA ARG A 121 6.76 -9.66 -8.56
C ARG A 121 6.81 -8.25 -9.13
N SER A 122 5.67 -7.57 -9.13
CA SER A 122 5.64 -6.14 -9.37
C SER A 122 6.26 -5.41 -8.19
N VAL A 123 6.84 -4.25 -8.47
CA VAL A 123 7.49 -3.41 -7.46
C VAL A 123 6.83 -2.04 -7.50
N THR A 124 6.51 -1.49 -6.34
CA THR A 124 6.04 -0.11 -6.24
C THR A 124 7.07 0.70 -5.47
N LEU A 125 7.48 1.83 -6.03
CA LEU A 125 8.39 2.77 -5.39
C LEU A 125 7.62 3.58 -4.35
N SER A 126 8.16 3.61 -3.14
CA SER A 126 7.55 4.25 -1.99
C SER A 126 8.51 5.26 -1.39
N PHE A 127 7.96 6.32 -0.83
CA PHE A 127 8.73 7.23 0.03
C PHE A 127 8.90 6.58 1.41
N PRO A 128 10.08 6.68 2.03
CA PRO A 128 10.27 6.15 3.37
C PRO A 128 9.37 6.91 4.37
N PRO A 129 8.89 6.23 5.42
CA PRO A 129 8.05 6.84 6.44
C PRO A 129 8.80 8.00 7.10
N GLY A 130 8.23 9.21 7.05
CA GLY A 130 8.85 10.44 7.58
C GLY A 130 9.42 11.38 6.51
N TYR A 131 9.47 10.96 5.25
CA TYR A 131 9.77 11.89 4.16
C TYR A 131 8.57 12.82 3.93
N GLN A 132 8.62 14.01 4.53
CA GLN A 132 7.72 15.09 4.17
C GLN A 132 8.18 15.61 2.82
N ARG A 133 7.29 15.53 1.81
CA ARG A 133 7.54 16.17 0.51
C ARG A 133 7.96 17.61 0.80
N PRO A 134 9.15 18.06 0.38
CA PRO A 134 9.52 19.47 0.56
C PRO A 134 8.43 20.31 -0.08
N HIS A 135 7.83 21.21 0.69
CA HIS A 135 6.80 22.12 0.17
C HIS A 135 7.37 22.81 -1.07
N SER A 136 6.76 22.56 -2.23
CA SER A 136 7.07 23.34 -3.42
C SER A 136 6.87 24.82 -3.09
N PRO A 137 7.84 25.71 -3.35
CA PRO A 137 7.76 27.13 -2.96
C PRO A 137 6.73 27.96 -3.77
N GLY A 138 5.62 27.35 -4.20
CA GLY A 138 4.51 27.99 -4.90
C GLY A 138 3.17 27.90 -4.17
N ASP A 139 3.08 27.15 -3.08
CA ASP A 139 1.88 27.08 -2.22
C ASP A 139 2.02 28.10 -1.09
N ARG A 140 1.74 29.38 -1.39
CA ARG A 140 1.46 30.38 -0.35
C ARG A 140 0.00 30.81 -0.48
N PRO A 141 -0.71 30.94 0.66
CA PRO A 141 -2.13 31.28 0.72
C PRO A 141 -2.44 32.67 0.16
#